data_AF-A0A1F7RPY1-F1
#
_entry.id   AF-A0A1F7RPY1-F1
#
_cell.length_a   1.000
_cell.length_b   1.000
_cell.length_c   1.000
_cell.angle_alpha   90.00
_cell.angle_beta   90.00
_cell.angle_gamma   90.00
#
_symmetry.space_group_name_H-M   'P 1'
#
loop_
_entity.id
_entity.type
_entity.pdbx_description
1 polymer ?
#
loop_
_entity_poly.entity_id
_entity_poly.type
_entity_poly.pdbx_seq_one_letter_code
_entity_poly.pdbx_strand_id
1 'polypeptide(L)'
;MDDKEKINELEERLSNLETKTRLSGRWSYEYKSEAAIGDWPLIHIVIGRDPETGRRKIAKGIIAIGRIAIGFIAIGQLALGIIPIGQLAVGIFAAIGQGAVAGYSAGQLALGWKISIGQLSMAKDVAVGQLAHADYSMGQAAYGPNSVGINQFSKSGAQFFRQYAPGVVSTIEKSYLKSHRIKPEKE
;
A
#
# COMPACT_ATOMS: atom_id res chain seq x y z
N MET A 1 -50.09 -10.46 -32.21
CA MET A 1 -48.91 -9.82 -31.59
C MET A 1 -47.72 -10.32 -32.36
N ASP A 2 -47.13 -9.44 -33.17
CA ASP A 2 -46.08 -9.77 -34.13
C ASP A 2 -44.80 -10.17 -33.37
N ASP A 3 -44.05 -11.16 -33.86
CA ASP A 3 -42.86 -11.64 -33.15
C ASP A 3 -41.78 -10.53 -33.04
N LYS A 4 -41.79 -9.57 -33.96
CA LYS A 4 -40.95 -8.36 -33.90
C LYS A 4 -41.31 -7.42 -32.76
N GLU A 5 -42.59 -7.27 -32.42
CA GLU A 5 -43.01 -6.44 -31.28
C GLU A 5 -42.51 -7.01 -29.96
N LYS A 6 -42.59 -8.34 -29.80
CA LYS A 6 -42.06 -9.03 -28.62
C LYS A 6 -40.55 -8.87 -28.48
N ILE A 7 -39.81 -8.96 -29.59
CA ILE A 7 -38.35 -8.80 -29.58
C ILE A 7 -37.97 -7.38 -29.16
N ASN A 8 -38.61 -6.35 -29.72
CA ASN A 8 -38.34 -4.97 -29.33
C ASN A 8 -38.67 -4.70 -27.86
N GLU A 9 -39.79 -5.23 -27.35
CA GLU A 9 -40.16 -5.08 -25.94
C GLU A 9 -39.14 -5.79 -25.01
N LEU A 10 -38.60 -6.93 -25.43
CA LEU A 10 -37.56 -7.64 -24.69
C LEU A 10 -36.23 -6.88 -24.69
N GLU A 11 -35.82 -6.31 -25.82
CA GLU A 11 -34.59 -5.50 -25.92
C GLU A 11 -34.69 -4.24 -25.05
N GLU A 12 -35.85 -3.57 -25.05
CA GLU A 12 -36.10 -2.40 -24.20
C GLU A 12 -36.09 -2.76 -22.71
N ARG A 13 -36.67 -3.90 -22.33
CA ARG A 13 -36.61 -4.42 -20.95
C ARG A 13 -35.19 -4.77 -20.55
N LEU A 14 -34.41 -5.39 -21.44
CA LEU A 14 -33.02 -5.78 -21.18
C LEU A 14 -32.14 -4.55 -20.96
N SER A 15 -32.22 -3.55 -21.86
CA SER A 15 -31.44 -2.31 -21.75
C SER A 15 -31.79 -1.52 -20.48
N ASN A 16 -33.07 -1.46 -20.12
CA ASN A 16 -33.52 -0.86 -18.86
C ASN A 16 -33.02 -1.64 -17.64
N LEU A 17 -33.02 -2.97 -17.67
CA LEU A 17 -32.46 -3.81 -16.60
C LEU A 17 -30.96 -3.59 -16.45
N GLU A 18 -30.19 -3.59 -17.54
CA GLU A 18 -28.75 -3.30 -17.51
C GLU A 18 -28.48 -1.92 -16.93
N THR A 19 -29.25 -0.91 -17.35
CA THR A 19 -29.13 0.47 -16.89
C THR A 19 -29.48 0.59 -15.41
N LYS A 20 -30.55 -0.07 -14.95
CA LYS A 20 -30.92 -0.14 -13.52
C LYS A 20 -29.87 -0.86 -12.69
N THR A 21 -29.26 -1.90 -13.25
CA THR A 21 -28.15 -2.61 -12.60
C THR A 21 -26.96 -1.65 -12.49
N ARG A 22 -26.64 -0.88 -13.57
CA ARG A 22 -25.50 0.06 -13.63
C ARG A 22 -25.67 1.19 -12.62
N LEU A 23 -26.89 1.69 -12.49
CA LEU A 23 -27.26 2.76 -11.57
C LEU A 23 -27.41 2.28 -10.11
N SER A 24 -27.79 1.03 -9.87
CA SER A 24 -27.99 0.50 -8.50
C SER A 24 -26.71 0.04 -7.80
N GLY A 25 -25.56 0.03 -8.48
CA GLY A 25 -24.30 -0.48 -7.93
C GLY A 25 -24.31 -2.00 -7.67
N ARG A 26 -25.25 -2.75 -8.27
CA ARG A 26 -25.39 -4.22 -8.14
C ARG A 26 -24.56 -5.01 -9.15
N TRP A 27 -23.62 -4.38 -9.87
CA TRP A 27 -22.71 -5.13 -10.72
C TRP A 27 -21.72 -5.90 -9.86
N SER A 28 -21.76 -7.21 -9.99
CA SER A 28 -20.80 -8.12 -9.40
C SER A 28 -20.02 -8.81 -10.51
N TYR A 29 -18.72 -8.89 -10.39
CA TYR A 29 -17.90 -9.72 -11.25
C TYR A 29 -16.99 -10.57 -10.38
N GLU A 30 -17.09 -11.88 -10.55
CA GLU A 30 -16.23 -12.85 -9.87
C GLU A 30 -15.58 -13.71 -10.92
N TYR A 31 -14.25 -13.71 -10.93
CA TYR A 31 -13.45 -14.57 -11.77
C TYR A 31 -12.52 -15.41 -10.90
N LYS A 32 -12.52 -16.72 -11.14
CA LYS A 32 -11.60 -17.68 -10.52
C LYS A 32 -10.91 -18.45 -11.63
N SER A 33 -9.60 -18.57 -11.55
CA SER A 33 -8.85 -19.44 -12.45
C SER A 33 -9.15 -20.90 -12.16
N GLU A 34 -9.20 -21.73 -13.21
CA GLU A 34 -9.32 -23.19 -13.08
C GLU A 34 -8.07 -23.81 -12.44
N ALA A 35 -6.90 -23.23 -12.75
CA ALA A 35 -5.66 -23.63 -12.13
C ALA A 35 -5.64 -23.18 -10.66
N ALA A 36 -5.46 -24.12 -9.75
CA ALA A 36 -5.46 -23.93 -8.31
C ALA A 36 -4.33 -24.72 -7.65
N ILE A 37 -3.82 -24.22 -6.53
CA ILE A 37 -2.92 -24.95 -5.64
C ILE A 37 -3.72 -25.31 -4.39
N GLY A 38 -4.17 -26.56 -4.29
CA GLY A 38 -5.15 -26.98 -3.27
C GLY A 38 -6.47 -26.21 -3.43
N ASP A 39 -7.00 -25.67 -2.33
CA ASP A 39 -8.26 -24.88 -2.33
C ASP A 39 -8.08 -23.42 -2.80
N TRP A 40 -6.87 -23.03 -3.21
CA TRP A 40 -6.54 -21.65 -3.54
C TRP A 40 -6.36 -21.49 -5.06
N PRO A 41 -7.24 -20.74 -5.75
CA PRO A 41 -7.06 -20.45 -7.17
C PRO A 41 -5.80 -19.61 -7.39
N LEU A 42 -5.16 -19.78 -8.54
CA LEU A 42 -4.05 -18.93 -8.97
C LEU A 42 -4.47 -17.47 -9.05
N ILE A 43 -5.63 -17.19 -9.64
CA ILE A 43 -6.17 -15.84 -9.78
C ILE A 43 -7.60 -15.83 -9.27
N HIS A 44 -7.90 -14.88 -8.38
CA HIS A 44 -9.25 -14.63 -7.90
C HIS A 44 -9.54 -13.14 -7.91
N ILE A 45 -10.46 -12.72 -8.77
CA ILE A 45 -10.87 -11.33 -8.93
C ILE A 45 -12.31 -11.21 -8.44
N VAL A 46 -12.56 -10.27 -7.53
CA VAL A 46 -13.87 -9.95 -7.00
C VAL A 46 -14.11 -8.45 -7.12
N ILE A 47 -15.10 -8.06 -7.91
CA ILE A 47 -15.54 -6.68 -8.09
C ILE A 47 -17.00 -6.57 -7.66
N GLY A 48 -17.32 -5.55 -6.87
CA GLY A 48 -18.70 -5.24 -6.47
C GLY A 48 -19.20 -5.99 -5.24
N ARG A 49 -20.52 -6.10 -5.13
CA ARG A 49 -21.24 -6.88 -4.11
C ARG A 49 -21.96 -8.00 -4.81
N ASP A 50 -22.01 -9.17 -4.17
CA ASP A 50 -22.82 -10.28 -4.65
C ASP A 50 -24.28 -9.81 -4.88
N PRO A 51 -24.87 -10.03 -6.07
CA PRO A 51 -26.16 -9.47 -6.43
C PRO A 51 -27.32 -10.25 -5.79
N GLU A 52 -27.08 -11.49 -5.39
CA GLU A 52 -28.03 -12.38 -4.71
C GLU A 52 -27.97 -12.17 -3.19
N THR A 53 -26.77 -12.18 -2.61
CA THR A 53 -26.62 -12.11 -1.15
C THR A 53 -26.40 -10.69 -0.62
N GLY A 54 -26.08 -9.73 -1.48
CA GLY A 54 -25.70 -8.36 -1.11
C GLY A 54 -24.36 -8.25 -0.37
N ARG A 55 -23.69 -9.38 -0.11
CA ARG A 55 -22.47 -9.44 0.70
C ARG A 55 -21.24 -9.10 -0.14
N ARG A 56 -20.23 -8.54 0.52
CA ARG A 56 -18.90 -8.36 -0.08
C ARG A 56 -18.15 -9.68 0.02
N LYS A 57 -17.79 -10.26 -1.13
CA LYS A 57 -16.93 -11.46 -1.17
C LYS A 57 -15.47 -11.06 -0.92
N ILE A 58 -14.71 -12.01 -0.39
CA ILE A 58 -13.28 -11.88 -0.16
C ILE A 58 -12.56 -12.59 -1.31
N ALA A 59 -11.70 -11.88 -2.04
CA ALA A 59 -10.83 -12.49 -3.03
C ALA A 59 -9.74 -13.29 -2.30
N LYS A 60 -9.58 -14.57 -2.65
CA LYS A 60 -8.59 -15.49 -2.08
C LYS A 60 -7.88 -16.25 -3.19
N GLY A 61 -6.55 -16.19 -3.24
CA GLY A 61 -5.77 -16.88 -4.26
C GLY A 61 -4.28 -16.51 -4.20
N ILE A 62 -3.49 -17.00 -5.14
CA ILE A 62 -2.08 -16.56 -5.25
C ILE A 62 -2.05 -15.09 -5.64
N ILE A 63 -2.82 -14.72 -6.66
CA ILE A 63 -3.10 -13.35 -7.06
C ILE A 63 -4.56 -13.06 -6.73
N ALA A 64 -4.79 -12.25 -5.71
CA ALA A 64 -6.12 -11.86 -5.26
C ALA A 64 -6.38 -10.38 -5.56
N ILE A 65 -7.44 -10.07 -6.28
CA ILE A 65 -7.83 -8.70 -6.61
C ILE A 65 -9.25 -8.45 -6.12
N GLY A 66 -9.43 -7.46 -5.26
CA GLY A 66 -10.77 -7.07 -4.82
C GLY A 66 -10.77 -6.07 -3.68
N ARG A 67 -11.95 -5.73 -3.16
CA ARG A 67 -12.02 -4.79 -2.03
C ARG A 67 -11.35 -5.34 -0.77
N ILE A 68 -11.55 -6.62 -0.50
CA ILE A 68 -10.83 -7.40 0.51
C ILE A 68 -10.13 -8.53 -0.25
N ALA A 69 -8.80 -8.53 -0.23
CA ALA A 69 -7.97 -9.50 -0.94
C ALA A 69 -7.02 -10.20 0.04
N ILE A 70 -6.96 -11.53 -0.03
CA ILE A 70 -6.08 -12.37 0.77
C ILE A 70 -5.28 -13.26 -0.20
N GLY A 71 -3.96 -13.12 -0.23
CA GLY A 71 -3.16 -13.83 -1.21
C GLY A 71 -1.67 -13.77 -1.03
N PHE A 72 -0.93 -14.39 -1.95
CA PHE A 72 0.51 -14.15 -2.04
C PHE A 72 0.72 -12.70 -2.48
N ILE A 73 0.11 -12.34 -3.61
CA ILE A 73 -0.04 -10.98 -4.12
C ILE A 73 -1.50 -10.59 -3.94
N ALA A 74 -1.76 -9.62 -3.06
CA ALA A 74 -3.11 -9.15 -2.77
C ALA A 74 -3.26 -7.69 -3.18
N ILE A 75 -4.22 -7.37 -4.04
CA ILE A 75 -4.48 -6.02 -4.52
C ILE A 75 -5.88 -5.61 -4.08
N GLY A 76 -5.98 -4.56 -3.25
CA GLY A 76 -7.28 -4.18 -2.72
C GLY A 76 -7.34 -2.95 -1.83
N GLN A 77 -8.53 -2.65 -1.32
CA GLN A 77 -8.66 -1.63 -0.27
C GLN A 77 -8.11 -2.17 1.05
N LEU A 78 -8.46 -3.41 1.38
CA LEU A 78 -7.84 -4.18 2.46
C LEU A 78 -7.13 -5.38 1.84
N ALA A 79 -5.82 -5.37 1.85
CA ALA A 79 -4.98 -6.39 1.23
C ALA A 79 -4.15 -7.10 2.32
N LEU A 80 -4.28 -8.42 2.41
CA LEU A 80 -3.58 -9.29 3.36
C LEU A 80 -2.75 -10.29 2.57
N GLY A 81 -1.45 -10.40 2.84
CA GLY A 81 -0.63 -11.33 2.06
C GLY A 81 0.85 -11.34 2.34
N ILE A 82 1.62 -11.87 1.39
CA ILE A 82 3.09 -11.80 1.43
C ILE A 82 3.56 -10.46 0.85
N ILE A 83 2.94 -10.06 -0.27
CA ILE A 83 3.16 -8.78 -0.97
C ILE A 83 1.80 -8.13 -1.26
N PRO A 84 1.15 -7.47 -0.29
CA PRO A 84 -0.09 -6.75 -0.51
C PRO A 84 0.17 -5.34 -1.03
N ILE A 85 -0.71 -4.90 -1.92
CA ILE A 85 -0.76 -3.54 -2.48
C ILE A 85 -2.18 -3.00 -2.26
N GLY A 86 -2.31 -1.90 -1.53
CA GLY A 86 -3.65 -1.43 -1.21
C GLY A 86 -3.76 -0.13 -0.44
N GLN A 87 -4.98 0.20 -0.04
CA GLN A 87 -5.19 1.34 0.88
C GLN A 87 -4.68 0.97 2.27
N LEU A 88 -5.09 -0.19 2.78
CA LEU A 88 -4.55 -0.85 3.95
C LEU A 88 -3.92 -2.17 3.50
N ALA A 89 -2.60 -2.25 3.55
CA ALA A 89 -1.80 -3.39 3.15
C ALA A 89 -1.09 -3.98 4.37
N VAL A 90 -1.38 -5.24 4.70
CA VAL A 90 -0.74 -5.98 5.78
C VAL A 90 -0.03 -7.19 5.19
N GLY A 91 1.29 -7.07 5.10
CA GLY A 91 2.18 -8.01 4.45
C GLY A 91 3.10 -8.71 5.44
N ILE A 92 3.50 -9.95 5.16
CA ILE A 92 4.58 -10.59 5.91
C ILE A 92 5.94 -10.09 5.43
N PHE A 93 6.16 -10.10 4.10
CA PHE A 93 7.45 -9.73 3.51
C PHE A 93 7.50 -8.25 3.20
N ALA A 94 6.68 -7.79 2.25
CA ALA A 94 6.65 -6.39 1.83
C ALA A 94 5.21 -5.90 1.72
N ALA A 95 4.94 -4.61 1.93
CA ALA A 95 3.63 -4.01 1.72
C ALA A 95 3.74 -2.58 1.16
N ILE A 96 2.85 -2.25 0.23
CA ILE A 96 2.77 -0.92 -0.36
C ILE A 96 1.34 -0.39 -0.23
N GLY A 97 1.18 0.80 0.34
CA GLY A 97 -0.16 1.36 0.48
C GLY A 97 -0.26 2.70 1.17
N GLN A 98 -1.47 3.19 1.43
CA GLN A 98 -1.63 4.37 2.28
C GLN A 98 -1.27 4.04 3.72
N GLY A 99 -1.81 2.95 4.26
CA GLY A 99 -1.36 2.28 5.46
C GLY A 99 -0.68 0.97 5.09
N ALA A 100 0.58 0.79 5.46
CA ALA A 100 1.35 -0.40 5.14
C ALA A 100 2.01 -0.96 6.41
N VAL A 101 1.82 -2.25 6.66
CA VAL A 101 2.46 -2.99 7.75
C VAL A 101 3.15 -4.21 7.16
N ALA A 102 4.48 -4.31 7.23
CA ALA A 102 5.22 -5.48 6.75
C ALA A 102 6.66 -5.54 7.26
N GLY A 103 7.43 -6.56 6.86
CA GLY A 103 8.89 -6.53 7.01
C GLY A 103 9.52 -5.33 6.30
N TYR A 104 9.10 -5.08 5.05
CA TYR A 104 9.47 -3.95 4.21
C TYR A 104 8.22 -3.15 3.83
N SER A 105 8.00 -1.98 4.41
CA SER A 105 6.80 -1.18 4.18
C SER A 105 7.10 0.11 3.41
N ALA A 106 6.22 0.45 2.46
CA ALA A 106 6.22 1.75 1.81
C ALA A 106 4.80 2.34 1.81
N GLY A 107 4.63 3.55 2.34
CA GLY A 107 3.30 4.15 2.40
C GLY A 107 3.23 5.54 3.02
N GLN A 108 2.02 6.07 3.22
CA GLN A 108 1.87 7.33 3.95
C GLN A 108 2.06 7.10 5.46
N LEU A 109 1.39 6.06 5.97
CA LEU A 109 1.56 5.47 7.29
C LEU A 109 2.24 4.12 7.11
N ALA A 110 3.51 4.01 7.47
CA ALA A 110 4.29 2.80 7.22
C ALA A 110 4.89 2.27 8.53
N LEU A 111 4.58 1.01 8.84
CA LEU A 111 5.10 0.25 9.97
C LEU A 111 5.90 -0.94 9.45
N GLY A 112 7.22 -0.82 9.50
CA GLY A 112 8.16 -1.82 8.99
C GLY A 112 8.82 -2.59 10.12
N TRP A 113 9.07 -3.89 9.97
CA TRP A 113 9.99 -4.56 10.90
C TRP A 113 11.45 -4.19 10.59
N LYS A 114 11.88 -4.32 9.32
CA LYS A 114 13.24 -4.00 8.89
C LYS A 114 13.34 -2.60 8.30
N ILE A 115 12.59 -2.34 7.23
CA ILE A 115 12.67 -1.07 6.50
C ILE A 115 11.28 -0.49 6.35
N SER A 116 11.14 0.79 6.64
CA SER A 116 9.92 1.53 6.40
C SER A 116 10.19 2.87 5.71
N ILE A 117 9.46 3.16 4.63
CA ILE A 117 9.54 4.42 3.91
C ILE A 117 8.14 5.05 3.88
N GLY A 118 8.01 6.27 4.37
CA GLY A 118 6.71 6.93 4.36
C GLY A 118 6.68 8.34 4.92
N GLN A 119 5.51 8.96 5.01
CA GLN A 119 5.41 10.27 5.67
C GLN A 119 5.54 10.12 7.18
N LEU A 120 4.76 9.20 7.75
CA LEU A 120 4.86 8.70 9.11
C LEU A 120 5.42 7.28 9.02
N SER A 121 6.70 7.14 9.33
CA SER A 121 7.43 5.90 9.20
C SER A 121 7.95 5.44 10.56
N MET A 122 7.59 4.22 10.97
CA MET A 122 8.17 3.57 12.14
C MET A 122 8.75 2.22 11.73
N ALA A 123 9.98 1.96 12.13
CA ALA A 123 10.60 0.65 11.96
C ALA A 123 11.55 0.33 13.11
N LYS A 124 11.98 -0.93 13.20
CA LYS A 124 13.04 -1.30 14.14
C LYS A 124 14.41 -0.86 13.60
N ASP A 125 14.78 -1.30 12.40
CA ASP A 125 16.12 -1.08 11.88
C ASP A 125 16.23 0.26 11.13
N VAL A 126 15.46 0.45 10.04
CA VAL A 126 15.57 1.63 9.16
C VAL A 126 14.22 2.28 8.88
N ALA A 127 14.08 3.56 9.20
CA ALA A 127 12.90 4.36 8.84
C ALA A 127 13.30 5.63 8.08
N VAL A 128 12.67 5.87 6.93
CA VAL A 128 12.84 7.12 6.17
C VAL A 128 11.49 7.80 6.00
N GLY A 129 11.39 9.08 6.37
CA GLY A 129 10.14 9.82 6.27
C GLY A 129 10.15 11.25 6.74
N GLN A 130 9.00 11.93 6.73
CA GLN A 130 8.92 13.25 7.38
C GLN A 130 9.04 13.12 8.89
N LEU A 131 8.28 12.17 9.46
CA LEU A 131 8.34 11.74 10.84
C LEU A 131 8.83 10.29 10.84
N ALA A 132 10.06 10.07 11.30
CA ALA A 132 10.71 8.76 11.27
C ALA A 132 11.12 8.32 12.68
N HIS A 133 10.78 7.08 13.06
CA HIS A 133 11.23 6.47 14.32
C HIS A 133 11.82 5.09 14.05
N ALA A 134 13.13 4.93 14.27
CA ALA A 134 13.87 3.67 14.13
C ALA A 134 15.30 3.80 14.68
N ASP A 135 16.04 2.70 14.79
CA ASP A 135 17.46 2.74 15.13
C ASP A 135 18.25 3.64 14.16
N TYR A 136 18.02 3.45 12.85
CA TYR A 136 18.46 4.35 11.77
C TYR A 136 17.27 5.08 11.17
N SER A 137 17.03 6.30 11.63
CA SER A 137 15.92 7.12 11.14
C SER A 137 16.43 8.31 10.31
N MET A 138 15.86 8.57 9.13
CA MET A 138 16.17 9.77 8.33
C MET A 138 14.90 10.55 8.02
N GLY A 139 14.90 11.86 8.28
CA GLY A 139 13.70 12.66 8.08
C GLY A 139 13.77 14.11 8.52
N GLN A 140 12.65 14.82 8.41
CA GLN A 140 12.57 16.19 8.96
C GLN A 140 12.58 16.15 10.49
N ALA A 141 11.75 15.28 11.08
CA ALA A 141 11.86 14.87 12.48
C ALA A 141 12.19 13.38 12.55
N ALA A 142 13.43 13.07 12.90
CA ALA A 142 13.96 11.72 13.00
C ALA A 142 14.25 11.40 14.47
N TYR A 143 13.77 10.27 14.96
CA TYR A 143 13.91 9.83 16.35
C TYR A 143 14.56 8.46 16.40
N GLY A 144 15.71 8.39 17.08
CA GLY A 144 16.49 7.16 17.20
C GLY A 144 17.94 7.44 17.60
N PRO A 145 18.70 6.41 18.02
CA PRO A 145 20.12 6.55 18.34
C PRO A 145 20.96 6.99 17.13
N ASN A 146 20.65 6.51 15.93
CA ASN A 146 21.37 6.84 14.68
C ASN A 146 20.51 7.68 13.72
N SER A 147 19.86 8.70 14.27
CA SER A 147 18.96 9.57 13.52
C SER A 147 19.69 10.66 12.71
N VAL A 148 19.14 10.99 11.55
CA VAL A 148 19.61 12.04 10.63
C VAL A 148 18.41 12.89 10.21
N GLY A 149 18.29 14.05 10.83
CA GLY A 149 17.25 15.02 10.54
C GLY A 149 17.59 16.42 11.00
N ILE A 150 16.66 17.33 10.83
CA ILE A 150 16.84 18.74 11.23
C ILE A 150 16.87 18.84 12.77
N ASN A 151 16.20 17.91 13.45
CA ASN A 151 16.11 17.84 14.90
C ASN A 151 17.30 17.13 15.57
N GLN A 152 17.94 16.16 14.90
CA GLN A 152 19.06 15.39 15.46
C GLN A 152 19.96 14.87 14.34
N PHE A 153 21.28 14.96 14.53
CA PHE A 153 22.25 14.52 13.53
C PHE A 153 23.36 13.66 14.15
N SER A 154 23.25 12.33 13.99
CA SER A 154 24.27 11.37 14.42
C SER A 154 25.29 11.10 13.31
N LYS A 155 26.59 11.10 13.65
CA LYS A 155 27.67 10.79 12.70
C LYS A 155 27.55 9.38 12.13
N SER A 156 27.21 8.40 12.97
CA SER A 156 27.05 6.99 12.55
C SER A 156 25.87 6.83 11.59
N GLY A 157 24.71 7.41 11.93
CA GLY A 157 23.54 7.43 11.05
C GLY A 157 23.84 8.13 9.72
N ALA A 158 24.55 9.27 9.75
CA ALA A 158 24.93 10.00 8.54
C ALA A 158 25.85 9.18 7.64
N GLN A 159 26.83 8.44 8.19
CA GLN A 159 27.68 7.54 7.41
C GLN A 159 26.87 6.43 6.74
N PHE A 160 25.89 5.84 7.45
CA PHE A 160 24.98 4.84 6.88
C PHE A 160 24.18 5.43 5.70
N PHE A 161 23.48 6.55 5.90
CA PHE A 161 22.65 7.14 4.86
C PHE A 161 23.44 7.77 3.72
N ARG A 162 24.70 8.17 3.92
CA ARG A 162 25.58 8.67 2.85
C ARG A 162 25.84 7.63 1.77
N GLN A 163 25.83 6.35 2.11
CA GLN A 163 26.01 5.26 1.14
C GLN A 163 24.83 5.20 0.16
N TYR A 164 23.63 5.59 0.59
CA TYR A 164 22.41 5.54 -0.21
C TYR A 164 22.04 6.89 -0.84
N ALA A 165 22.28 8.00 -0.14
CA ALA A 165 21.84 9.33 -0.54
C ALA A 165 22.84 10.44 -0.08
N PRO A 166 24.06 10.50 -0.65
CA PRO A 166 25.10 11.42 -0.19
C PRO A 166 24.71 12.90 -0.33
N GLY A 167 24.03 13.27 -1.42
CA GLY A 167 23.54 14.62 -1.66
C GLY A 167 22.48 15.07 -0.64
N VAL A 168 21.58 14.16 -0.26
CA VAL A 168 20.53 14.44 0.74
C VAL A 168 21.17 14.66 2.12
N VAL A 169 22.07 13.76 2.53
CA VAL A 169 22.72 13.86 3.85
C VAL A 169 23.57 15.12 3.97
N SER A 170 24.36 15.47 2.95
CA SER A 170 25.15 16.71 2.97
C SER A 170 24.30 17.97 3.08
N THR A 171 23.10 17.96 2.50
CA THR A 171 22.15 19.08 2.61
C THR A 171 21.58 19.17 4.02
N ILE A 172 21.20 18.03 4.62
CA ILE A 172 20.70 17.97 6.00
C ILE A 172 21.80 18.42 6.97
N GLU A 173 23.04 17.98 6.79
CA GLU A 173 24.19 18.38 7.60
C GLU A 173 24.42 19.89 7.59
N LYS A 174 24.46 20.50 6.39
CA LYS A 174 24.59 21.97 6.26
C LYS A 174 23.45 22.70 6.94
N SER A 175 22.21 22.20 6.79
CA SER A 175 21.03 22.78 7.44
C SER A 175 21.11 22.68 8.96
N TYR A 176 21.52 21.53 9.50
CA TYR A 176 21.67 21.27 10.92
C TYR A 176 22.74 22.15 11.58
N LEU A 177 23.91 22.29 10.93
CA LEU A 177 24.98 23.17 11.40
C LEU A 177 24.55 24.65 11.41
N LYS A 178 23.83 25.09 10.38
CA LYS A 178 23.29 26.45 10.29
C LYS A 178 22.26 26.72 11.39
N SER A 179 21.36 25.78 11.67
CA SER A 179 20.30 25.96 12.68
C SER A 179 20.85 25.97 14.11
N HIS A 180 21.88 25.17 14.41
CA HIS A 180 22.45 25.08 15.76
C HIS A 180 23.60 26.06 16.01
N ARG A 181 23.86 27.03 15.11
CA ARG A 181 24.97 28.02 15.22
C ARG A 181 26.34 27.38 15.51
N ILE A 182 26.52 26.12 15.14
CA ILE A 182 27.82 25.46 15.22
C ILE A 182 28.60 25.98 14.01
N LYS A 183 29.56 26.89 14.24
CA LYS A 183 30.47 27.31 13.18
C LYS A 183 31.09 26.05 12.58
N PRO A 184 31.09 25.88 11.24
CA PRO A 184 31.86 24.79 10.66
C PRO A 184 33.30 24.97 11.12
N GLU A 185 33.84 23.95 11.77
CA GLU A 185 35.28 23.85 12.02
C GLU A 185 35.91 23.82 10.63
N LYS A 186 36.55 24.94 10.26
CA LYS A 186 37.24 25.07 8.98
C LYS A 186 38.52 24.25 9.09
N GLU A 187 38.62 23.19 8.29
CA GLU A 187 39.94 22.70 7.82
C GLU A 187 40.58 23.76 6.91
#